data_AF-A0A957BRI6-F1
#
_entry.id   AF-A0A957BRI6-F1
#
_cell.length_a   1.000
_cell.length_b   1.000
_cell.length_c   1.000
_cell.angle_alpha   90.00
_cell.angle_beta   90.00
_cell.angle_gamma   90.00
#
_symmetry.space_group_name_H-M   'P 1'
#
loop_
_entity.id
_entity.type
_entity.pdbx_description
1 polymer ?
#
loop_
_entity_poly.entity_id
_entity_poly.type
_entity_poly.pdbx_seq_one_letter_code
_entity_poly.pdbx_strand_id
1 'polypeptide(L)'
;AVQHEGRVLVDGGMVNPVPFDLLDDDCDLTIGVNVMGRRKPDGEDAELPGLSESVANGYQILMNALLREKLERGRPDIFIEPDLVNVQVMDLYRASEIYERSEPAKEEFKRKLGDALSLWRGEPG
;
A
#
# COMPACT_ATOMS: atom_id res chain seq x y z
N ALA A 1 -8.69 -15.36 -8.91
CA ALA A 1 -9.77 -14.81 -9.77
C ALA A 1 -11.09 -15.40 -9.31
N VAL A 2 -12.17 -14.63 -9.42
CA VAL A 2 -13.53 -15.07 -9.05
C VAL A 2 -14.48 -14.78 -10.20
N GLN A 3 -15.49 -15.62 -10.40
CA GLN A 3 -16.54 -15.37 -11.40
C GLN A 3 -17.73 -14.68 -10.71
N HIS A 4 -18.13 -13.53 -11.23
CA HIS A 4 -19.25 -12.75 -10.72
C HIS A 4 -19.98 -12.08 -11.87
N GLU A 5 -21.31 -12.22 -11.92
CA GLU A 5 -22.17 -11.64 -12.98
C GLU A 5 -21.66 -11.91 -14.42
N GLY A 6 -21.19 -13.13 -14.68
CA GLY A 6 -20.67 -13.53 -16.00
C GLY A 6 -19.29 -12.95 -16.35
N ARG A 7 -18.63 -12.25 -15.42
CA ARG A 7 -17.29 -11.68 -15.58
C ARG A 7 -16.28 -12.42 -14.71
N VAL A 8 -15.05 -12.53 -15.20
CA VAL A 8 -13.91 -12.99 -14.38
C VAL A 8 -13.24 -11.76 -13.78
N LEU A 9 -13.23 -11.69 -12.46
CA LEU A 9 -12.62 -10.61 -11.70
C LEU A 9 -11.26 -11.02 -11.13
N VAL A 10 -10.35 -10.07 -11.10
CA VAL A 10 -9.01 -10.16 -10.50
C VAL A 10 -8.88 -9.15 -9.37
N ASP A 11 -7.74 -9.16 -8.69
CA ASP A 11 -7.44 -8.22 -7.62
C ASP A 11 -7.54 -6.75 -8.12
N GLY A 12 -8.27 -5.92 -7.38
CA GLY A 12 -8.47 -4.50 -7.69
C GLY A 12 -7.20 -3.66 -7.53
N GLY A 13 -6.23 -4.11 -6.77
CA GLY A 13 -4.92 -3.47 -6.63
C GLY A 13 -4.19 -3.32 -7.97
N MET A 14 -4.51 -4.15 -8.97
CA MET A 14 -3.97 -4.03 -10.32
C MET A 14 -4.38 -2.74 -11.04
N VAL A 15 -5.51 -2.15 -10.65
CA VAL A 15 -6.14 -1.01 -11.35
C VAL A 15 -6.37 0.20 -10.45
N ASN A 16 -6.51 0.00 -9.15
CA ASN A 16 -6.63 1.08 -8.18
C ASN A 16 -5.94 0.71 -6.85
N PRO A 17 -4.59 0.69 -6.82
CA PRO A 17 -3.85 0.44 -5.59
C PRO A 17 -4.05 1.59 -4.60
N VAL A 18 -4.36 1.25 -3.34
CA VAL A 18 -4.71 2.21 -2.27
C VAL A 18 -5.83 3.16 -2.74
N PRO A 19 -7.09 2.69 -2.82
CA PRO A 19 -8.19 3.39 -3.50
C PRO A 19 -8.79 4.52 -2.65
N PHE A 20 -7.96 5.46 -2.18
CA PHE A 20 -8.39 6.57 -1.32
C PHE A 20 -9.32 7.54 -2.04
N ASP A 21 -9.18 7.67 -3.36
CA ASP A 21 -9.96 8.55 -4.24
C ASP A 21 -11.44 8.16 -4.34
N LEU A 22 -11.82 6.98 -3.85
CA LEU A 22 -13.21 6.56 -3.79
C LEU A 22 -13.94 7.11 -2.56
N LEU A 23 -13.23 7.80 -1.66
CA LEU A 23 -13.75 8.22 -0.35
C LEU A 23 -13.85 9.75 -0.20
N ASP A 24 -13.42 10.53 -1.20
CA ASP A 24 -13.25 11.99 -1.09
C ASP A 24 -14.55 12.72 -0.70
N ASP A 25 -15.71 12.22 -1.13
CA ASP A 25 -17.03 12.83 -0.85
C ASP A 25 -17.74 12.22 0.37
N ASP A 26 -17.24 11.10 0.91
CA ASP A 26 -17.93 10.29 1.92
C ASP A 26 -17.23 10.29 3.29
N CYS A 27 -16.06 10.92 3.42
CA CYS A 27 -15.22 10.86 4.62
C CYS A 27 -14.64 12.23 5.01
N ASP A 28 -14.75 12.61 6.28
CA ASP A 28 -14.12 13.83 6.83
C ASP A 28 -12.58 13.75 6.88
N LEU A 29 -12.05 12.52 6.90
CA LEU A 29 -10.62 12.24 6.99
C LEU A 29 -10.32 10.92 6.28
N THR A 30 -9.41 10.95 5.32
CA THR A 30 -8.96 9.79 4.55
C THR A 30 -7.56 9.34 4.98
N ILE A 31 -7.39 8.03 5.15
CA ILE A 31 -6.12 7.43 5.57
C ILE A 31 -5.72 6.36 4.56
N GLY A 32 -4.63 6.63 3.82
CA GLY A 32 -4.02 5.68 2.90
C GLY A 32 -2.84 4.97 3.55
N VAL A 33 -2.84 3.64 3.55
CA VAL A 33 -1.71 2.83 4.00
C VAL A 33 -1.18 1.99 2.84
N ASN A 34 0.01 2.32 2.36
CA ASN A 34 0.68 1.55 1.32
C ASN A 34 1.57 0.48 1.94
N VAL A 35 1.11 -0.77 1.93
CA VAL A 35 1.88 -1.92 2.42
C VAL A 35 2.64 -2.66 1.30
N MET A 36 2.69 -2.10 0.08
CA MET A 36 3.48 -2.69 -0.99
C MET A 36 4.95 -2.60 -0.60
N GLY A 37 5.57 -3.75 -0.37
CA GLY A 37 6.99 -3.83 -0.06
C GLY A 37 7.86 -3.35 -1.22
N ARG A 38 9.09 -2.96 -0.88
CA ARG A 38 10.14 -2.66 -1.86
C ARG A 38 11.11 -3.84 -1.92
N ARG A 39 11.60 -4.14 -3.12
CA ARG A 39 12.74 -5.03 -3.27
C ARG A 39 14.02 -4.23 -3.42
N LYS A 40 15.08 -4.67 -2.74
CA LYS A 40 16.43 -4.24 -3.08
C LYS A 40 16.87 -4.99 -4.34
N PRO A 41 17.64 -4.34 -5.25
CA PRO A 41 18.34 -5.07 -6.30
C PRO A 41 19.20 -6.14 -5.64
N ASP A 42 19.11 -7.36 -6.18
CA ASP A 42 20.04 -8.39 -5.78
C ASP A 42 21.45 -7.99 -6.28
N GLY A 43 22.51 -8.39 -5.55
CA GLY A 43 23.89 -8.03 -5.89
C GLY A 43 24.33 -8.53 -7.26
N GLU A 44 25.53 -8.14 -7.72
CA GLU A 44 26.05 -8.48 -9.06
C GLU A 44 26.08 -10.00 -9.36
N ASP A 45 26.14 -10.84 -8.32
CA ASP A 45 26.20 -12.31 -8.41
C ASP A 45 24.83 -13.00 -8.21
N ALA A 46 23.73 -12.26 -8.25
CA ALA A 46 22.41 -12.83 -7.98
C ALA A 46 21.88 -13.71 -9.12
N GLU A 47 21.26 -14.83 -8.75
CA GLU A 47 20.55 -15.67 -9.70
C GLU A 47 19.34 -14.93 -10.29
N LEU A 48 19.04 -15.19 -11.57
CA LEU A 48 17.86 -14.62 -12.20
C LEU A 48 16.60 -15.14 -11.50
N PRO A 49 15.62 -14.27 -11.20
CA PRO A 49 14.38 -14.69 -10.56
C PRO A 49 13.60 -15.64 -11.46
N GLY A 50 12.89 -16.59 -10.83
CA GLY A 50 11.99 -17.49 -11.54
C GLY A 50 10.86 -16.74 -12.26
N LEU A 51 10.14 -17.43 -13.15
CA LEU A 51 9.03 -16.82 -13.91
C LEU A 51 7.94 -16.25 -12.99
N SER A 52 7.50 -17.03 -11.99
CA SER A 52 6.47 -16.61 -11.04
C SER A 52 6.89 -15.37 -10.26
N GLU A 53 8.13 -15.35 -9.82
CA GLU A 53 8.73 -14.22 -9.10
C GLU A 53 8.85 -12.98 -9.99
N SER A 54 9.30 -13.15 -11.23
CA SER A 54 9.40 -12.07 -12.21
C SER A 54 8.05 -11.43 -12.50
N VAL A 55 6.99 -12.24 -12.64
CA VAL A 55 5.61 -11.76 -12.84
C VAL A 55 5.12 -11.00 -11.60
N ALA A 56 5.34 -11.54 -10.40
CA ALA A 56 4.96 -10.88 -9.15
C ALA A 56 5.70 -9.53 -8.96
N ASN A 57 6.98 -9.48 -9.33
CA ASN A 57 7.78 -8.26 -9.28
C ASN A 57 7.28 -7.22 -10.29
N GLY A 58 6.99 -7.64 -11.53
CA GLY A 58 6.39 -6.77 -12.54
C GLY A 58 5.06 -6.18 -12.07
N TYR A 59 4.22 -7.00 -11.43
CA TYR A 59 2.96 -6.54 -10.82
C TYR A 59 3.18 -5.45 -9.77
N GLN A 60 4.11 -5.66 -8.82
CA GLN A 60 4.43 -4.66 -7.80
C GLN A 60 4.98 -3.36 -8.40
N ILE A 61 5.80 -3.44 -9.45
CA ILE A 61 6.33 -2.25 -10.14
C ILE A 61 5.19 -1.43 -10.75
N LEU A 62 4.27 -2.10 -11.45
CA LEU A 62 3.13 -1.44 -12.09
C LEU A 62 2.21 -0.78 -11.04
N MET A 63 1.89 -1.48 -9.95
CA MET A 63 1.07 -0.91 -8.87
C MET A 63 1.73 0.32 -8.25
N ASN A 64 3.04 0.27 -7.99
CA ASN A 64 3.76 1.41 -7.44
C ASN A 64 3.81 2.60 -8.41
N ALA A 65 3.96 2.37 -9.71
CA ALA A 65 3.91 3.43 -10.72
C ALA A 65 2.52 4.09 -10.75
N LEU A 66 1.46 3.28 -10.72
CA LEU A 66 0.08 3.77 -10.71
C LEU A 66 -0.24 4.54 -9.42
N LEU A 67 0.17 4.03 -8.26
CA LEU A 67 -0.04 4.74 -6.99
C LEU A 67 0.70 6.08 -6.96
N ARG A 68 1.94 6.15 -7.47
CA ARG A 68 2.68 7.42 -7.57
C ARG A 68 1.93 8.46 -8.41
N GLU A 69 1.48 8.07 -9.59
CA GLU A 69 0.68 8.96 -10.46
C GLU A 69 -0.61 9.43 -9.77
N LYS A 70 -1.30 8.54 -9.05
CA LYS A 70 -2.49 8.92 -8.28
C LYS A 70 -2.17 9.92 -7.18
N LEU A 71 -1.09 9.67 -6.42
CA LEU A 71 -0.63 10.53 -5.33
C LEU A 71 -0.16 11.92 -5.80
N GLU A 72 0.16 12.09 -7.09
CA GLU A 72 0.43 13.40 -7.69
C GLU A 72 -0.85 14.17 -8.02
N ARG A 73 -1.95 13.47 -8.29
CA ARG A 73 -3.26 14.05 -8.63
C ARG A 73 -4.10 14.40 -7.40
N GLY A 74 -3.97 13.61 -6.34
CA GLY A 74 -4.67 13.78 -5.08
C GLY A 74 -4.03 12.91 -4.02
N ARG A 75 -4.15 13.27 -2.74
CA ARG A 75 -3.56 12.50 -1.64
C ARG A 75 -4.60 12.31 -0.56
N PRO A 76 -4.59 11.16 0.13
CA PRO A 76 -5.32 11.06 1.37
C PRO A 76 -4.72 12.01 2.39
N ASP A 77 -5.53 12.47 3.34
CA ASP A 77 -5.11 13.41 4.39
C ASP A 77 -3.92 12.86 5.18
N ILE A 78 -3.94 11.56 5.44
CA ILE A 78 -2.83 10.83 6.05
C ILE A 78 -2.40 9.71 5.11
N PHE A 79 -1.13 9.75 4.70
CA PHE A 79 -0.50 8.66 3.97
C PHE A 79 0.65 8.06 4.79
N ILE A 80 0.66 6.72 4.90
CA ILE A 80 1.65 5.94 5.62
C ILE A 80 2.20 4.84 4.71
N GLU A 81 3.51 4.68 4.70
CA GLU A 81 4.21 3.65 3.94
C GLU A 81 5.29 3.01 4.84
N PRO A 82 5.02 1.86 5.48
CA PRO A 82 6.04 1.14 6.24
C PRO A 82 7.18 0.68 5.35
N ASP A 83 8.42 0.69 5.89
CA ASP A 83 9.61 0.26 5.18
C ASP A 83 9.73 -1.28 5.12
N LEU A 84 8.87 -1.89 4.32
CA LEU A 84 8.84 -3.34 4.12
C LEU A 84 9.79 -3.74 2.99
N VAL A 85 11.05 -4.02 3.34
CA VAL A 85 12.07 -4.45 2.38
C VAL A 85 12.14 -5.96 2.25
N ASN A 86 12.10 -6.46 1.01
CA ASN A 86 12.24 -7.88 0.65
C ASN A 86 11.24 -8.79 1.37
N VAL A 87 9.98 -8.33 1.50
CA VAL A 87 8.86 -9.14 2.03
C VAL A 87 7.97 -9.53 0.87
N GLN A 88 7.75 -10.84 0.69
CA GLN A 88 6.86 -11.36 -0.35
C GLN A 88 5.43 -11.54 0.18
N VAL A 89 4.44 -11.53 -0.73
CA VAL A 89 3.01 -11.71 -0.37
C VAL A 89 2.76 -13.01 0.41
N MET A 90 3.57 -14.05 0.17
CA MET A 90 3.43 -15.36 0.80
C MET A 90 4.31 -15.55 2.04
N ASP A 91 5.06 -14.54 2.48
CA ASP A 91 5.94 -14.60 3.65
C ASP A 91 5.18 -14.50 4.99
N LEU A 92 4.11 -15.27 5.16
CA LEU A 92 3.24 -15.22 6.35
C LEU A 92 4.00 -15.59 7.65
N TYR A 93 5.08 -16.35 7.53
CA TYR A 93 5.95 -16.73 8.66
C TYR A 93 6.77 -15.56 9.23
N ARG A 94 6.86 -14.43 8.51
CA ARG A 94 7.62 -13.23 8.90
C ARG A 94 6.77 -12.16 9.58
N ALA A 95 5.56 -12.50 10.03
CA ALA A 95 4.63 -11.55 10.64
C ALA A 95 5.28 -10.72 11.78
N SER A 96 6.04 -11.36 12.68
CA SER A 96 6.73 -10.64 13.76
C SER A 96 7.73 -9.60 13.24
N GLU A 97 8.53 -9.96 12.24
CA GLU A 97 9.49 -9.05 11.60
C GLU A 97 8.77 -7.89 10.89
N ILE A 98 7.65 -8.17 10.22
CA ILE A 98 6.82 -7.14 9.57
C ILE A 98 6.30 -6.15 10.61
N TYR A 99 5.83 -6.62 11.78
CA TYR A 99 5.39 -5.74 12.86
C TYR A 99 6.52 -4.88 13.42
N GLU A 100 7.67 -5.49 13.72
CA GLU A 100 8.85 -4.78 14.21
C GLU A 100 9.30 -3.69 13.24
N ARG A 101 9.35 -4.00 11.93
CA ARG A 101 9.72 -3.03 10.89
C ARG A 101 8.66 -1.95 10.66
N SER A 102 7.41 -2.22 10.99
CA SER A 102 6.32 -1.25 10.87
C SER A 102 6.23 -0.31 12.07
N GLU A 103 7.01 -0.54 13.14
CA GLU A 103 6.97 0.28 14.36
C GLU A 103 7.18 1.78 14.10
N PRO A 104 8.17 2.22 13.30
CA PRO A 104 8.34 3.65 13.00
C PRO A 104 7.15 4.24 12.25
N ALA A 105 6.56 3.49 11.31
CA ALA A 105 5.40 3.92 10.54
C ALA A 105 4.14 4.02 11.42
N LYS A 106 4.00 3.12 12.41
CA LYS A 106 2.94 3.17 13.42
C LYS A 106 3.05 4.44 14.29
N GLU A 107 4.26 4.78 14.74
CA GLU A 107 4.46 5.99 15.55
C GLU A 107 4.24 7.27 14.72
N GLU A 108 4.67 7.27 13.45
CA GLU A 108 4.33 8.36 12.52
C GLU A 108 2.81 8.50 12.33
N PHE A 109 2.12 7.39 12.15
CA PHE A 109 0.67 7.35 12.00
C PHE A 109 -0.04 7.94 13.23
N LYS A 110 0.33 7.48 14.45
CA LYS A 110 -0.24 8.00 15.69
C LYS A 110 -0.08 9.51 15.82
N ARG A 111 1.11 10.04 15.46
CA ARG A 111 1.37 11.48 15.49
C ARG A 111 0.47 12.23 14.50
N LYS A 112 0.45 11.83 13.23
CA LYS A 112 -0.38 12.47 12.19
C LYS A 112 -1.87 12.42 12.54
N LEU A 113 -2.34 11.28 13.04
CA LEU A 113 -3.73 11.11 13.45
C LEU A 113 -4.05 11.98 14.67
N GLY A 114 -3.16 12.05 15.66
CA GLY A 114 -3.33 12.93 16.81
C GLY A 114 -3.43 14.40 16.40
N ASP A 115 -2.56 14.85 15.49
CA ASP A 115 -2.59 16.21 14.94
C ASP A 115 -3.93 16.49 14.21
N ALA A 116 -4.35 15.58 13.34
CA ALA A 116 -5.62 15.70 12.60
C ALA A 116 -6.85 15.76 13.54
N LEU A 117 -6.91 14.85 14.52
CA LEU A 117 -8.01 14.81 15.50
C LEU A 117 -8.03 16.03 16.41
N SER A 118 -6.87 16.62 16.73
CA SER A 118 -6.82 17.85 17.55
C SER A 118 -7.41 19.08 16.86
N LEU A 119 -7.39 19.08 15.52
CA LEU A 119 -7.95 20.13 14.67
C LEU A 119 -9.41 19.87 14.30
N TRP A 120 -9.89 18.63 14.45
CA TRP A 120 -11.25 18.24 14.13
C TRP A 120 -12.25 18.85 15.10
N ARG A 121 -13.16 19.68 14.57
CA ARG A 121 -14.16 20.44 15.36
C ARG A 121 -15.54 19.78 15.44
N GLY A 122 -15.71 18.58 14.88
CA GLY A 122 -16.88 17.74 15.10
C GLY A 122 -18.20 18.25 14.52
N GLU A 123 -18.18 19.09 13.47
CA GLU A 123 -19.40 19.36 12.71
C GLU A 123 -19.50 18.31 11.58
N PRO A 124 -20.55 17.45 11.56
CA PRO A 124 -20.76 16.52 10.47
C PRO A 124 -21.12 17.29 9.19
N GLY A 125 -20.54 16.87 8.07
CA GLY A 125 -21.01 17.23 6.72
C GLY A 125 -22.41 16.69 6.42
#